data_AF-A0AAJ3PTQ3-F1
#
_entry.id   AF-A0AAJ3PTQ3-F1
#
_cell.length_a   1.000
_cell.length_b   1.000
_cell.length_c   1.000
_cell.angle_alpha   90.00
_cell.angle_beta   90.00
_cell.angle_gamma   90.00
#
_symmetry.space_group_name_H-M   'P 1'
#
loop_
_entity.id
_entity.type
_entity.pdbx_description
1 polymer ?
#
loop_
_entity_poly.entity_id
_entity_poly.type
_entity_poly.pdbx_seq_one_letter_code
_entity_poly.pdbx_strand_id
1 'polypeptide(L)' 'MCGHGDWTIEMVKRSDHAKGFVVLPKRWVVERTFAWLGRCRRLAKDWEKSIESATAWAQIASIRMLTRRIARYWIYE' A
#
# COMPACT_ATOMS: atom_id res chain seq x y z
N MET A 1 2.17 -8.62 -27.36
CA MET A 1 3.21 -9.13 -26.43
C MET A 1 3.59 -7.98 -25.51
N CYS A 2 3.48 -8.19 -24.21
CA CYS A 2 3.48 -7.17 -23.17
C CYS A 2 4.86 -6.52 -23.02
N GLY A 3 4.93 -5.19 -23.04
CA GLY A 3 6.15 -4.44 -22.74
C GLY A 3 6.43 -4.48 -21.24
N HIS A 4 7.44 -5.22 -20.83
CA HIS A 4 8.05 -5.05 -19.51
C HIS A 4 9.01 -3.87 -19.61
N GLY A 5 8.77 -2.81 -18.84
CA GLY A 5 9.70 -1.68 -18.74
C GLY A 5 11.06 -2.12 -18.19
N ASP A 6 12.10 -1.32 -18.45
CA ASP A 6 13.46 -1.53 -17.95
C ASP A 6 13.52 -1.20 -16.45
N TRP A 7 13.05 -2.12 -15.60
CA TRP A 7 13.06 -1.96 -14.15
C TRP A 7 14.22 -2.72 -13.52
N THR A 8 15.09 -2.00 -12.82
CA THR A 8 16.11 -2.62 -11.95
C THR A 8 15.50 -2.98 -10.61
N ILE A 9 15.49 -4.28 -10.27
CA ILE A 9 15.03 -4.76 -8.95
C ILE A 9 16.24 -4.84 -8.01
N GLU A 10 16.18 -4.11 -6.90
CA GLU A 10 17.17 -4.19 -5.82
C GLU A 10 16.60 -4.99 -4.64
N MET A 11 17.24 -6.11 -4.30
CA MET A 11 16.87 -6.91 -3.13
C MET A 11 17.58 -6.39 -1.87
N VAL A 12 16.84 -5.72 -1.00
CA VAL A 12 17.36 -5.24 0.29
C VAL A 12 17.28 -6.36 1.33
N LYS A 13 18.41 -6.97 1.67
CA LYS A 13 18.51 -7.99 2.72
C LYS A 13 18.84 -7.34 4.07
N ARG A 14 18.33 -7.91 5.15
CA ARG A 14 18.81 -7.59 6.51
C ARG A 14 20.22 -8.14 6.67
N SER A 15 21.14 -7.36 7.25
CA SER A 15 22.47 -7.87 7.61
C SER A 15 22.40 -8.70 8.89
N ASP A 16 22.96 -9.91 8.87
CA ASP A 16 23.05 -10.79 10.04
C ASP A 16 24.03 -10.27 11.10
N HIS A 17 24.93 -9.37 10.72
CA HIS A 17 25.88 -8.71 11.62
C HIS A 17 25.37 -7.39 12.21
N ALA A 18 24.17 -6.94 11.81
CA ALA A 18 23.60 -5.71 12.33
C ALA A 18 23.27 -5.84 13.82
N LYS A 19 23.97 -5.06 14.66
CA LYS A 19 23.65 -4.94 16.09
C LYS A 19 22.57 -3.89 16.29
N GLY A 20 21.46 -4.29 16.91
CA GLY A 20 20.34 -3.40 17.21
C GLY A 20 19.37 -3.17 16.04
N PHE A 21 18.63 -2.06 16.09
CA PHE A 21 17.66 -1.71 15.06
C PHE A 21 18.31 -0.88 13.95
N VAL A 22 18.34 -1.42 12.73
CA VAL A 22 18.80 -0.72 11.53
C VAL A 22 17.58 -0.43 10.64
N VAL A 23 17.41 0.85 10.29
CA VAL A 23 16.33 1.28 9.38
C VAL A 23 16.64 0.75 7.98
N LEU A 24 15.71 -0.03 7.43
CA LEU A 24 15.80 -0.48 6.04
C LEU A 24 14.97 0.44 5.13
N PRO A 25 15.48 0.79 3.94
CA PRO A 25 14.74 1.60 2.98
C PRO A 25 13.43 0.90 2.59
N LYS A 26 12.33 1.68 2.51
CA LYS A 26 10.99 1.24 2.07
C LYS A 26 10.37 0.06 2.85
N ARG A 27 10.90 -0.29 4.03
CA ARG A 27 10.43 -1.43 4.84
C ARG A 27 8.94 -1.38 5.19
N TRP A 28 8.41 -0.19 5.45
CA TRP A 28 7.06 0.00 5.98
C TRP A 28 6.03 0.46 4.92
N VAL A 29 6.37 0.39 3.63
CA VAL A 29 5.49 0.92 2.57
C VAL A 29 4.16 0.16 2.50
N VAL A 30 4.21 -1.15 2.73
CA VAL A 30 3.04 -2.03 2.68
C VAL A 30 2.12 -1.78 3.88
N GLU A 31 2.69 -1.79 5.09
CA GLU A 31 1.98 -1.56 6.35
C GLU A 31 1.35 -0.17 6.39
N ARG A 32 2.05 0.83 5.84
CA ARG A 32 1.51 2.19 5.68
C ARG A 32 0.27 2.20 4.79
N THR A 33 0.27 1.40 3.74
CA THR A 33 -0.91 1.25 2.86
C THR A 33 -2.07 0.64 3.63
N PHE A 34 -1.84 -0.41 4.40
CA PHE A 34 -2.87 -0.99 5.27
C PHE A 34 -3.36 -0.03 6.34
N ALA A 35 -2.49 0.76 6.96
CA ALA A 35 -2.87 1.80 7.92
C ALA A 35 -3.81 2.86 7.30
N TRP A 36 -3.62 3.20 6.03
CA TRP A 36 -4.53 4.11 5.32
C TRP A 36 -5.85 3.44 4.97
N LEU A 37 -5.83 2.17 4.54
CA LEU A 37 -7.03 1.39 4.25
C LEU A 37 -7.88 1.17 5.51
N GLY A 38 -7.26 1.07 6.68
CA GLY A 38 -7.94 0.98 7.98
C GLY A 38 -8.83 2.19 8.30
N ARG A 39 -8.68 3.33 7.59
CA ARG A 39 -9.65 4.45 7.68
C ARG A 39 -10.99 4.16 7.01
N CYS A 40 -11.08 3.10 6.20
CA CYS A 40 -12.33 2.57 5.70
C CYS A 40 -12.93 1.62 6.74
N ARG A 41 -13.95 2.05 7.47
CA ARG A 41 -14.61 1.24 8.53
C ARG A 41 -15.08 -0.13 8.03
N ARG A 42 -15.45 -0.24 6.75
CA ARG A 42 -15.86 -1.50 6.13
C ARG A 42 -14.72 -2.54 6.05
N LEU A 43 -13.47 -2.10 6.06
CA LEU A 43 -12.29 -2.98 6.06
C LEU A 43 -11.76 -3.29 7.46
N ALA A 44 -12.38 -2.77 8.53
CA ALA A 44 -11.90 -2.95 9.90
C ALA A 44 -12.06 -4.40 10.41
N LYS A 45 -13.00 -5.15 9.85
CA LYS A 45 -13.24 -6.56 10.10
C LYS A 45 -13.71 -7.19 8.79
N ASP A 46 -13.56 -8.51 8.67
CA ASP A 46 -14.18 -9.24 7.58
C ASP A 46 -15.70 -9.27 7.77
N TRP A 47 -16.39 -8.39 7.04
CA TRP A 47 -17.85 -8.26 7.04
C TRP A 47 -18.48 -8.90 5.80
N GLU A 48 -17.68 -9.19 4.79
CA GLU A 48 -18.18 -9.54 3.47
C GLU A 48 -18.43 -11.04 3.37
N LYS A 49 -19.55 -11.41 2.76
CA LYS A 49 -19.92 -12.82 2.61
C LYS A 49 -19.08 -13.54 1.55
N SER A 50 -18.60 -12.79 0.54
CA SER A 50 -17.87 -13.34 -0.60
C SER A 50 -16.56 -12.60 -0.83
N ILE A 51 -15.60 -13.31 -1.43
CA ILE A 51 -14.27 -12.78 -1.73
C ILE A 51 -14.37 -11.65 -2.76
N GLU A 52 -15.29 -11.74 -3.69
CA GLU A 52 -15.54 -10.71 -4.70
C GLU A 52 -15.97 -9.40 -4.05
N SER A 53 -16.88 -9.46 -3.07
CA SER A 53 -17.31 -8.27 -2.34
C SER A 53 -16.18 -7.69 -1.48
N ALA A 54 -15.42 -8.54 -0.79
CA ALA A 54 -14.24 -8.11 -0.02
C ALA A 54 -13.20 -7.40 -0.91
N THR A 55 -12.94 -7.97 -2.09
CA THR A 55 -12.00 -7.43 -3.08
C THR A 55 -12.50 -6.10 -3.64
N ALA A 56 -13.79 -5.99 -3.96
CA ALA A 56 -14.40 -4.75 -4.42
C ALA A 56 -14.25 -3.64 -3.37
N TRP A 57 -14.48 -3.93 -2.09
CA TRP A 57 -14.29 -2.96 -1.01
C TRP A 57 -12.83 -2.52 -0.84
N ALA A 58 -11.87 -3.42 -1.00
CA ALA A 58 -10.45 -3.08 -0.99
C ALA A 58 -10.08 -2.13 -2.15
N GLN A 59 -10.62 -2.38 -3.35
CA GLN A 59 -10.44 -1.52 -4.52
C GLN A 59 -11.08 -0.14 -4.31
N ILE A 60 -12.32 -0.08 -3.84
CA ILE A 60 -13.04 1.18 -3.56
C ILE A 60 -12.27 2.02 -2.52
N ALA A 61 -11.78 1.39 -1.45
CA ALA A 61 -11.00 2.08 -0.43
C ALA A 61 -9.69 2.66 -1.01
N SER A 62 -9.02 1.91 -1.89
CA SER A 62 -7.82 2.34 -2.59
C SER A 62 -8.09 3.53 -3.53
N ILE A 63 -9.14 3.45 -4.36
CA ILE A 63 -9.59 4.55 -5.24
C ILE A 63 -9.84 5.81 -4.42
N ARG A 64 -10.68 5.71 -3.37
CA ARG A 64 -11.01 6.85 -2.50
C ARG A 64 -9.76 7.47 -1.85
N MET A 65 -8.77 6.66 -1.49
CA MET A 65 -7.51 7.15 -0.94
C MET A 65 -6.70 7.92 -1.99
N LEU A 66 -6.52 7.35 -3.19
CA LEU A 66 -5.78 7.96 -4.29
C LEU A 66 -6.43 9.23 -4.81
N THR A 67 -7.75 9.23 -5.04
CA THR A 67 -8.51 10.43 -5.47
C THR A 67 -8.28 11.61 -4.53
N ARG A 68 -8.31 11.37 -3.21
CA ARG A 68 -8.04 12.42 -2.21
C ARG A 68 -6.60 12.90 -2.20
N ARG A 69 -5.63 12.06 -2.60
CA ARG A 69 -4.24 12.49 -2.72
C ARG A 69 -4.07 13.39 -3.92
N ILE A 70 -4.55 12.95 -5.07
CA ILE A 70 -4.50 13.71 -6.32
C ILE A 70 -5.15 15.07 -6.08
N ALA A 71 -6.38 15.11 -5.59
CA ALA A 71 -7.08 16.36 -5.31
C ALA A 71 -6.32 17.30 -4.36
N ARG A 72 -5.53 16.78 -3.40
CA ARG A 72 -4.67 17.62 -2.56
C ARG A 72 -3.47 18.17 -3.31
N TYR A 73 -2.78 17.35 -4.10
CA TYR A 73 -1.61 17.81 -4.86
C TYR A 73 -1.96 18.97 -5.79
N TRP A 74 -3.10 18.88 -6.48
CA TRP A 74 -3.60 19.94 -7.37
C TRP A 74 -3.94 21.27 -6.67
N ILE A 75 -4.12 21.30 -5.35
CA ILE A 75 -4.44 22.54 -4.60
C ILE A 75 -3.15 23.25 -4.14
N TYR A 76 -2.01 22.56 -4.12
CA TYR A 76 -0.71 23.10 -3.69
C TYR A 76 0.23 23.43 -4.85
N GLU A 77 -0.25 23.29 -6.10
CA GLU A 77 0.34 23.86 -7.33
C GLU A 77 -0.39 25.16 -7.69
#